data_AF-A0A535X6G6-F1
#
_entry.id   AF-A0A535X6G6-F1
#
_cell.length_a   1.000
_cell.length_b   1.000
_cell.length_c   1.000
_cell.angle_alpha   90.00
_cell.angle_beta   90.00
_cell.angle_gamma   90.00
#
_symmetry.space_group_name_H-M   'P 1'
#
loop_
_entity.id
_entity.type
_entity.pdbx_description
1 polymer ?
#
loop_
_entity_poly.entity_id
_entity_poly.type
_entity_poly.pdbx_seq_one_letter_code
_entity_poly.pdbx_strand_id
1 'polypeptide(L)'
;MALPRPAPARRVFRPARRVSWGTRIFALLVFLVAVGAIGAFLEVLLPQQVAKLAQMEANELVQARKGTADVNTAVAGLWADLSPKGAMGLSPDRLTTDLALAKRTERSADDALSHVQAAQAYMAQADGLPFQFHAPTFIAPDRAAAQHLEKALTTSIKLSHAATLQLTLAEHMSQNSQSLASMNASLSARDWTNAARTASTITTDLKSQQSPSGDPEALLDPLWTKWVDAMLGVSIAAQQYSLASAANQAQQAQQVGRTLASARDQLAASFAAGQNGAAAWHAKTVQPILDTVARETTAGSA
;
A
#
# COMPACT_ATOMS: atom_id res chain seq x y z
N MET A 1 49.46 -64.29 -52.09
CA MET A 1 50.31 -63.15 -51.68
C MET A 1 49.50 -62.28 -50.73
N ALA A 2 49.87 -62.24 -49.44
CA ALA A 2 49.15 -61.47 -48.42
C ALA A 2 50.01 -60.27 -48.00
N LEU A 3 49.39 -59.09 -48.01
CA LEU A 3 49.98 -57.78 -47.70
C LEU A 3 50.58 -57.73 -46.28
N PRO A 4 51.67 -56.97 -46.05
CA PRO A 4 52.31 -56.88 -44.74
C PRO A 4 51.35 -56.20 -43.74
N ARG A 5 51.09 -56.88 -42.61
CA ARG A 5 50.28 -56.32 -41.52
C ARG A 5 50.93 -55.04 -40.98
N PRO A 6 50.17 -53.96 -40.74
CA PRO A 6 50.72 -52.75 -40.15
C PRO A 6 51.26 -53.06 -38.74
N ALA A 7 52.52 -52.71 -38.50
CA ALA A 7 53.15 -52.89 -37.20
C ALA A 7 52.36 -52.08 -36.13
N PRO A 8 52.05 -52.66 -34.97
CA PRO A 8 51.34 -51.95 -33.92
C PRO A 8 52.17 -50.75 -33.44
N ALA A 9 51.53 -49.60 -33.26
CA ALA A 9 52.19 -48.39 -32.76
C ALA A 9 52.85 -48.69 -31.40
N ARG A 10 54.19 -48.58 -31.33
CA ARG A 10 54.95 -48.69 -30.08
C ARG A 10 54.43 -47.62 -29.10
N ARG A 11 53.68 -48.03 -28.08
CA ARG A 11 53.46 -47.19 -26.89
C ARG A 11 54.79 -47.09 -26.16
N VAL A 12 55.53 -46.00 -26.42
CA VAL A 12 56.74 -45.66 -25.68
C VAL A 12 56.32 -45.32 -24.26
N PHE A 13 56.65 -46.19 -23.30
CA PHE A 13 56.56 -45.88 -21.87
C PHE A 13 57.49 -44.69 -21.62
N ARG A 14 56.94 -43.48 -21.54
CA ARG A 14 57.69 -42.33 -21.04
C ARG A 14 57.76 -42.51 -19.52
N PRO A 15 58.95 -42.68 -18.92
CA PRO A 15 59.04 -42.77 -17.46
C PRO A 15 58.43 -41.50 -16.87
N ALA A 16 57.57 -41.64 -15.85
CA ALA A 16 57.02 -40.51 -15.12
C ALA A 16 58.20 -39.65 -14.66
N ARG A 17 58.29 -38.40 -15.14
CA ARG A 17 59.34 -37.46 -14.72
C ARG A 17 59.30 -37.38 -13.20
N ARG A 18 60.38 -37.80 -12.54
CA ARG A 18 60.49 -37.73 -11.08
C ARG A 18 60.37 -36.25 -10.68
N VAL A 19 59.35 -35.92 -9.89
CA VAL A 19 59.13 -34.57 -9.39
C VAL A 19 60.36 -34.16 -8.58
N SER A 20 60.99 -33.05 -8.97
CA SER A 20 62.22 -32.56 -8.32
C SER A 20 61.94 -32.20 -6.86
N TRP A 21 62.94 -32.35 -5.98
CA TRP A 21 62.83 -31.96 -4.58
C TRP A 21 62.46 -30.48 -4.40
N GLY A 22 62.99 -29.59 -5.26
CA GLY A 22 62.63 -28.17 -5.29
C GLY A 22 61.16 -27.93 -5.63
N THR A 23 60.57 -28.71 -6.54
CA THR A 23 59.14 -28.64 -6.86
C THR A 23 58.27 -29.06 -5.67
N ARG A 24 58.72 -30.02 -4.85
CA ARG A 24 58.01 -30.44 -3.63
C ARG A 24 58.05 -29.37 -2.54
N ILE A 25 59.21 -28.75 -2.32
CA ILE A 25 59.37 -27.65 -1.36
C ILE A 25 58.52 -26.46 -1.80
N PHE A 26 58.57 -26.10 -3.08
CA PHE A 26 57.74 -25.02 -3.64
C PHE A 26 56.26 -25.30 -3.45
N ALA A 27 55.79 -26.52 -3.75
CA ALA A 27 54.40 -26.90 -3.54
C ALA A 27 53.98 -26.82 -2.07
N LEU A 28 54.85 -27.22 -1.12
CA LEU A 28 54.60 -27.08 0.31
C LEU A 28 54.51 -25.62 0.75
N LEU A 29 55.40 -24.75 0.27
CA LEU A 29 55.38 -23.32 0.57
C LEU A 29 54.10 -22.66 0.01
N VAL A 30 53.73 -22.97 -1.24
CA VAL A 30 52.48 -22.48 -1.84
C VAL A 30 51.26 -22.98 -1.05
N PHE A 31 51.28 -24.23 -0.58
CA PHE A 31 50.21 -24.78 0.26
C PHE A 31 50.11 -24.04 1.60
N LEU A 32 51.24 -23.79 2.28
CA LEU A 32 51.25 -23.03 3.54
C LEU A 32 50.74 -21.59 3.35
N VAL A 33 51.13 -20.92 2.27
CA VAL A 33 50.62 -19.59 1.93
C VAL A 33 49.12 -19.64 1.63
N ALA A 34 48.65 -20.64 0.89
CA ALA A 34 47.22 -20.82 0.60
C ALA A 34 46.41 -21.07 1.88
N VAL A 35 46.89 -21.93 2.78
CA VAL A 35 46.26 -22.18 4.08
C VAL A 35 46.25 -20.91 4.95
N GLY A 36 47.36 -20.17 5.00
CA GLY A 36 47.42 -18.90 5.72
C GLY A 36 46.48 -17.83 5.16
N ALA A 37 46.37 -17.74 3.83
CA ALA A 37 45.43 -16.83 3.16
C ALA A 37 43.97 -17.21 3.40
N ILE A 38 43.64 -18.51 3.37
CA ILE A 38 42.30 -19.02 3.72
C ILE A 38 41.99 -18.75 5.19
N GLY A 39 42.95 -18.98 6.10
CA GLY A 39 42.80 -18.69 7.52
C GLY A 39 42.52 -17.21 7.78
N ALA A 40 43.32 -16.30 7.20
CA ALA A 40 43.11 -14.86 7.32
C ALA A 40 41.76 -14.41 6.73
N PHE A 41 41.33 -15.03 5.62
CA PHE A 41 40.02 -14.75 5.03
C PHE A 41 38.88 -15.17 5.97
N LEU A 42 38.94 -16.37 6.55
CA LEU A 42 37.90 -16.91 7.43
C LEU A 42 37.87 -16.22 8.80
N GLU A 43 39.02 -15.83 9.36
CA GLU A 43 39.10 -15.24 10.71
C GLU A 43 38.96 -13.72 10.74
N VAL A 44 39.29 -13.02 9.65
CA VAL A 44 39.34 -11.55 9.64
C VAL A 44 38.39 -10.96 8.60
N LEU A 45 38.53 -11.33 7.33
CA LEU A 45 37.78 -10.67 6.26
C LEU A 45 36.29 -11.04 6.26
N LEU A 46 35.96 -12.32 6.44
CA LEU A 46 34.58 -12.79 6.47
C LEU A 46 33.80 -12.20 7.67
N PRO A 47 34.32 -12.21 8.91
CA PRO A 47 33.67 -11.53 10.04
C PRO A 47 33.50 -10.02 9.85
N GLN A 48 34.49 -9.34 9.26
CA GLN A 48 34.38 -7.90 8.95
C GLN A 48 33.27 -7.60 7.92
N GLN A 49 33.13 -8.44 6.89
CA GLN A 49 32.05 -8.30 5.92
C GLN A 49 30.68 -8.54 6.56
N VAL A 50 30.55 -9.56 7.40
CA VAL A 50 29.32 -9.83 8.16
C VAL A 50 28.98 -8.65 9.08
N ALA A 51 29.96 -8.12 9.83
CA ALA A 51 29.75 -6.98 10.71
C ALA A 51 29.34 -5.71 9.95
N LYS A 52 29.92 -5.47 8.77
CA LYS A 52 29.52 -4.34 7.92
C LYS A 52 28.08 -4.49 7.43
N LEU A 53 27.69 -5.68 6.97
CA LEU A 53 26.31 -5.94 6.53
C LEU A 53 25.32 -5.80 7.69
N ALA A 54 25.66 -6.31 8.88
CA ALA A 54 24.87 -6.12 10.09
C ALA A 54 24.70 -4.64 10.45
N GLN A 55 25.75 -3.82 10.31
CA GLN A 55 25.64 -2.38 10.57
C GLN A 55 24.74 -1.67 9.56
N MET A 56 24.84 -2.02 8.27
CA MET A 56 23.98 -1.45 7.23
C MET A 56 22.51 -1.84 7.44
N GLU A 57 22.28 -3.12 7.69
CA GLU A 57 20.98 -3.70 8.02
C GLU A 57 20.34 -3.03 9.25
N ALA A 58 21.09 -2.93 10.37
CA ALA A 58 20.58 -2.32 11.59
C ALA A 58 20.21 -0.83 11.41
N ASN A 59 20.98 -0.08 10.61
CA ASN A 59 20.66 1.31 10.31
C ASN A 59 19.33 1.43 9.54
N GLU A 60 19.11 0.56 8.55
CA GLU A 60 17.86 0.51 7.79
C GLU A 60 16.68 0.08 8.68
N LEU A 61 16.84 -0.93 9.54
CA LEU A 61 15.80 -1.35 10.48
C LEU A 61 15.42 -0.25 11.48
N VAL A 62 16.39 0.54 11.96
CA VAL A 62 16.09 1.67 12.86
C VAL A 62 15.22 2.72 12.15
N GLN A 63 15.53 3.04 10.89
CA GLN A 63 14.70 3.96 10.09
C GLN A 63 13.32 3.37 9.82
N ALA A 64 13.25 2.08 9.45
CA ALA A 64 12.00 1.37 9.24
C ALA A 64 11.11 1.36 10.49
N ARG A 65 11.67 1.05 11.67
CA ARG A 65 10.94 1.05 12.94
C ARG A 65 10.39 2.43 13.28
N LYS A 66 11.22 3.47 13.13
CA LYS A 66 10.79 4.85 13.35
C LYS A 66 9.68 5.26 12.38
N GLY A 67 9.89 5.04 11.08
CA GLY A 67 8.91 5.34 10.04
C GLY A 67 7.59 4.60 10.27
N THR A 68 7.65 3.32 10.65
CA THR A 68 6.45 2.52 10.96
C THR A 68 5.69 3.07 12.18
N ALA A 69 6.39 3.50 13.23
CA ALA A 69 5.76 4.10 14.41
C ALA A 69 5.08 5.45 14.09
N ASP A 70 5.75 6.29 13.31
CA ASP A 70 5.21 7.58 12.85
C ASP A 70 3.97 7.36 11.96
N VAL A 71 4.05 6.41 11.02
CA VAL A 71 2.93 6.02 10.14
C VAL A 71 1.76 5.45 10.93
N ASN A 72 1.99 4.52 11.86
CA ASN A 72 0.94 3.96 12.70
C ASN A 72 0.19 5.06 13.48
N THR A 73 0.94 6.01 14.06
CA THR A 73 0.36 7.15 14.77
C THR A 73 -0.48 8.03 13.84
N ALA A 74 0.03 8.32 12.64
CA ALA A 74 -0.67 9.14 11.66
C ALA A 74 -1.94 8.47 11.12
N VAL A 75 -1.88 7.17 10.80
CA VAL A 75 -3.03 6.38 10.34
C VAL A 75 -4.08 6.29 11.44
N ALA A 76 -3.69 6.00 12.69
CA ALA A 76 -4.62 5.95 13.81
C ALA A 76 -5.30 7.31 14.04
N GLY A 77 -4.54 8.42 14.01
CA GLY A 77 -5.09 9.77 14.14
C GLY A 77 -6.06 10.12 13.03
N LEU A 78 -5.70 9.81 11.79
CA LEU A 78 -6.52 10.08 10.62
C LEU A 78 -7.88 9.33 10.67
N TRP A 79 -7.86 8.05 11.07
CA TRP A 79 -9.09 7.27 11.18
C TRP A 79 -9.89 7.58 12.46
N ALA A 80 -9.25 8.04 13.53
CA ALA A 80 -9.94 8.54 14.71
C ALA A 80 -10.81 9.77 14.40
N ASP A 81 -10.36 10.65 13.48
CA ASP A 81 -11.14 11.82 13.05
C ASP A 81 -12.26 11.46 12.06
N LEU A 82 -12.00 10.52 11.14
CA LEU A 82 -12.99 10.02 10.18
C LEU A 82 -14.12 9.20 10.83
N SER A 83 -13.84 8.49 11.93
CA SER A 83 -14.76 7.58 12.61
C SER A 83 -16.05 8.23 13.17
N PRO A 84 -15.99 9.29 14.02
CA PRO A 84 -17.18 9.84 14.66
C PRO A 84 -18.02 10.73 13.76
N LYS A 85 -17.44 11.29 12.69
CA LYS A 85 -18.13 12.24 11.80
C LYS A 85 -18.48 11.64 10.44
N GLY A 86 -17.80 10.56 10.05
CA GLY A 86 -17.66 10.18 8.64
C GLY A 86 -16.92 11.28 7.85
N ALA A 87 -16.34 10.94 6.69
CA ALA A 87 -15.71 11.98 5.86
C ALA A 87 -16.73 13.05 5.39
N MET A 88 -18.02 12.69 5.31
CA MET A 88 -19.14 13.59 4.99
C MET A 88 -19.41 14.67 6.04
N GLY A 89 -19.03 14.47 7.30
CA GLY A 89 -19.27 15.42 8.40
C GLY A 89 -18.13 16.41 8.62
N LEU A 90 -17.07 16.35 7.80
CA LEU A 90 -15.88 17.20 7.94
C LEU A 90 -16.08 18.54 7.22
N SER A 91 -15.54 19.62 7.80
CA SER A 91 -15.52 20.93 7.14
C SER A 91 -14.55 20.92 5.95
N PRO A 92 -14.71 21.82 4.96
CA PRO A 92 -13.80 21.91 3.81
C PRO A 92 -12.33 22.05 4.20
N ASP A 93 -12.02 22.95 5.15
CA ASP A 93 -10.64 23.15 5.64
C ASP A 93 -10.07 21.87 6.27
N ARG A 94 -10.92 21.10 6.96
CA ARG A 94 -10.51 19.84 7.57
C ARG A 94 -10.31 18.74 6.52
N LEU A 95 -11.18 18.65 5.52
CA LEU A 95 -11.02 17.74 4.39
C LEU A 95 -9.69 17.96 3.66
N THR A 96 -9.33 19.20 3.35
CA THR A 96 -8.05 19.50 2.69
C THR A 96 -6.85 19.14 3.58
N THR A 97 -6.94 19.41 4.87
CA THR A 97 -5.87 19.08 5.84
C THR A 97 -5.69 17.57 5.98
N ASP A 98 -6.78 16.83 6.16
CA ASP A 98 -6.77 15.39 6.36
C ASP A 98 -6.39 14.66 5.06
N LEU A 99 -6.75 15.21 3.89
CA LEU A 99 -6.33 14.67 2.59
C LEU A 99 -4.82 14.85 2.37
N ALA A 100 -4.27 16.01 2.74
CA ALA A 100 -2.83 16.24 2.69
C ALA A 100 -2.08 15.32 3.66
N LEU A 101 -2.63 15.10 4.86
CA LEU A 101 -2.11 14.14 5.82
C LEU A 101 -2.14 12.71 5.26
N ALA A 102 -3.27 12.25 4.70
CA ALA A 102 -3.42 10.91 4.12
C ALA A 102 -2.34 10.63 3.06
N LYS A 103 -2.18 11.55 2.11
CA LYS A 103 -1.18 11.44 1.02
C LYS A 103 0.26 11.47 1.55
N ARG A 104 0.52 12.26 2.59
CA ARG A 104 1.84 12.29 3.24
C ARG A 104 2.13 11.00 3.98
N THR A 105 1.13 10.44 4.68
CA THR A 105 1.24 9.18 5.41
C THR A 105 1.46 8.02 4.46
N GLU A 106 0.77 7.98 3.31
CA GLU A 106 0.99 6.98 2.26
C GLU A 106 2.45 7.01 1.77
N ARG A 107 2.97 8.18 1.41
CA ARG A 107 4.39 8.33 1.01
C ARG A 107 5.36 7.93 2.11
N SER A 108 5.08 8.34 3.35
CA SER A 108 5.93 7.99 4.48
C SER A 108 5.93 6.48 4.76
N ALA A 109 4.83 5.80 4.48
CA ALA A 109 4.72 4.35 4.61
C ALA A 109 5.48 3.64 3.49
N ASP A 110 5.42 4.13 2.26
CA ASP A 110 6.24 3.65 1.14
C ASP A 110 7.74 3.83 1.41
N ASP A 111 8.14 5.00 1.90
CA ASP A 111 9.53 5.29 2.26
C ASP A 111 10.01 4.33 3.36
N ALA A 112 9.22 4.14 4.42
CA ALA A 112 9.54 3.19 5.49
C ALA A 112 9.60 1.73 4.98
N LEU A 113 8.75 1.37 4.01
CA LEU A 113 8.75 0.05 3.39
C LEU A 113 10.04 -0.18 2.59
N SER A 114 10.54 0.86 1.92
CA SER A 114 11.82 0.78 1.22
C SER A 114 12.99 0.47 2.15
N HIS A 115 12.98 1.02 3.38
CA HIS A 115 13.98 0.71 4.41
C HIS A 115 13.86 -0.76 4.89
N VAL A 116 12.64 -1.28 5.05
CA VAL A 116 12.44 -2.71 5.38
C VAL A 116 12.99 -3.61 4.28
N GLN A 117 12.71 -3.29 3.01
CA GLN A 117 13.22 -4.05 1.86
C GLN A 117 14.75 -3.99 1.76
N ALA A 118 15.35 -2.83 2.04
CA ALA A 118 16.80 -2.67 2.09
C ALA A 118 17.42 -3.52 3.21
N ALA A 119 16.84 -3.51 4.41
CA ALA A 119 17.28 -4.37 5.52
C ALA A 119 17.18 -5.86 5.16
N GLN A 120 16.06 -6.29 4.55
CA GLN A 120 15.89 -7.66 4.06
C GLN A 120 16.93 -8.04 3.00
N ALA A 121 17.30 -7.12 2.10
CA ALA A 121 18.35 -7.34 1.11
C ALA A 121 19.73 -7.52 1.78
N TYR A 122 20.07 -6.72 2.79
CA TYR A 122 21.32 -6.88 3.53
C TYR A 122 21.36 -8.17 4.34
N MET A 123 20.25 -8.58 4.94
CA MET A 123 20.13 -9.90 5.59
C MET A 123 20.32 -11.05 4.59
N ALA A 124 19.69 -10.98 3.42
CA ALA A 124 19.84 -11.99 2.39
C ALA A 124 21.28 -12.05 1.85
N GLN A 125 21.93 -10.89 1.71
CA GLN A 125 23.34 -10.82 1.34
C GLN A 125 24.24 -11.42 2.42
N ALA A 126 23.95 -11.19 3.70
CA ALA A 126 24.69 -11.74 4.82
C ALA A 126 24.53 -13.26 4.93
N ASP A 127 23.34 -13.79 4.67
CA ASP A 127 23.01 -15.23 4.63
C ASP A 127 23.67 -15.94 3.42
N GLY A 128 23.83 -15.21 2.31
CA GLY A 128 24.39 -15.73 1.06
C GLY A 128 25.91 -15.67 0.94
N LEU A 129 26.64 -15.24 1.98
CA LEU A 129 28.10 -15.16 1.92
C LEU A 129 28.73 -16.57 1.85
N PRO A 130 29.67 -16.81 0.92
CA PRO A 130 30.31 -18.12 0.78
C PRO A 130 31.15 -18.45 2.01
N PHE A 131 31.33 -19.74 2.29
CA PHE A 131 32.11 -20.27 3.42
C PHE A 131 31.52 -20.01 4.82
N GLN A 132 30.29 -19.52 4.91
CA GLN A 132 29.53 -19.52 6.16
C GLN A 132 29.00 -20.92 6.47
N PHE A 133 29.25 -21.40 7.69
CA PHE A 133 28.72 -22.67 8.19
C PHE A 133 27.36 -22.53 8.87
N HIS A 134 27.03 -21.32 9.33
CA HIS A 134 25.78 -20.97 10.01
C HIS A 134 25.38 -19.55 9.62
N ALA A 135 24.07 -19.29 9.57
CA ALA A 135 23.55 -17.95 9.38
C ALA A 135 24.00 -17.03 10.54
N PRO A 136 24.36 -15.77 10.27
CA PRO A 136 24.65 -14.79 11.29
C PRO A 136 23.55 -14.66 12.34
N THR A 137 23.93 -14.47 13.60
CA THR A 137 23.02 -14.50 14.77
C THR A 137 21.95 -13.41 14.76
N PHE A 138 22.17 -12.31 14.06
CA PHE A 138 21.22 -11.20 13.94
C PHE A 138 20.06 -11.50 12.96
N ILE A 139 20.27 -12.39 11.97
CA ILE A 139 19.29 -12.62 10.90
C ILE A 139 17.95 -13.18 11.43
N ALA A 140 17.98 -14.10 12.38
CA ALA A 140 16.75 -14.73 12.87
C ALA A 140 15.77 -13.75 13.55
N PRO A 141 16.17 -12.95 14.55
CA PRO A 141 15.29 -11.94 15.15
C PRO A 141 14.94 -10.81 14.16
N ASP A 142 15.91 -10.32 13.38
CA ASP A 142 15.72 -9.16 12.51
C ASP A 142 14.82 -9.46 11.30
N ARG A 143 14.86 -10.71 10.80
CA ARG A 143 13.95 -11.17 9.74
C ARG A 143 12.50 -11.22 10.22
N ALA A 144 12.26 -11.67 11.45
CA ALA A 144 10.91 -11.67 12.03
C ALA A 144 10.42 -10.23 12.26
N ALA A 145 11.27 -9.36 12.80
CA ALA A 145 10.95 -7.95 12.98
C ALA A 145 10.61 -7.27 11.64
N ALA A 146 11.43 -7.47 10.61
CA ALA A 146 11.20 -6.94 9.27
C ALA A 146 9.86 -7.39 8.65
N GLN A 147 9.47 -8.66 8.83
CA GLN A 147 8.19 -9.18 8.34
C GLN A 147 6.99 -8.50 9.02
N HIS A 148 7.07 -8.30 10.34
CA HIS A 148 6.05 -7.59 11.10
C HIS A 148 5.94 -6.11 10.66
N LEU A 149 7.07 -5.43 10.46
CA LEU A 149 7.10 -4.05 9.94
C LEU A 149 6.53 -3.96 8.53
N GLU A 150 6.91 -4.86 7.63
CA GLU A 150 6.37 -4.93 6.26
C GLU A 150 4.86 -5.10 6.25
N LYS A 151 4.33 -6.01 7.07
CA LYS A 151 2.90 -6.25 7.20
C LYS A 151 2.16 -5.03 7.76
N ALA A 152 2.73 -4.35 8.76
CA ALA A 152 2.16 -3.14 9.32
C ALA A 152 2.12 -2.00 8.27
N LEU A 153 3.21 -1.81 7.53
CA LEU A 153 3.35 -0.75 6.52
C LEU A 153 2.44 -0.98 5.31
N THR A 154 2.43 -2.19 4.75
CA THR A 154 1.52 -2.54 3.64
C THR A 154 0.06 -2.35 4.00
N THR A 155 -0.33 -2.72 5.22
CA THR A 155 -1.68 -2.49 5.74
C THR A 155 -1.96 -1.00 5.95
N SER A 156 -0.97 -0.24 6.42
CA SER A 156 -1.06 1.21 6.59
C SER A 156 -1.24 1.95 5.26
N ILE A 157 -0.53 1.54 4.20
CA ILE A 157 -0.69 2.06 2.83
C ILE A 157 -2.12 1.89 2.36
N LYS A 158 -2.70 0.69 2.56
CA LYS A 158 -4.11 0.42 2.22
C LYS A 158 -5.06 1.34 2.97
N LEU A 159 -4.84 1.53 4.28
CA LEU A 159 -5.65 2.42 5.11
C LEU A 159 -5.52 3.90 4.70
N SER A 160 -4.31 4.38 4.37
CA SER A 160 -4.10 5.75 3.90
C SER A 160 -4.68 5.99 2.51
N HIS A 161 -4.60 4.98 1.63
CA HIS A 161 -5.20 5.04 0.31
C HIS A 161 -6.73 5.10 0.39
N ALA A 162 -7.33 4.24 1.20
CA ALA A 162 -8.77 4.24 1.44
C ALA A 162 -9.26 5.57 2.04
N ALA A 163 -8.52 6.12 3.00
CA ALA A 163 -8.78 7.44 3.54
C ALA A 163 -8.73 8.53 2.46
N THR A 164 -7.69 8.50 1.61
CA THR A 164 -7.53 9.44 0.50
C THR A 164 -8.74 9.39 -0.43
N LEU A 165 -9.23 8.20 -0.77
CA LEU A 165 -10.43 8.02 -1.59
C LEU A 165 -11.68 8.60 -0.91
N GLN A 166 -11.93 8.27 0.36
CA GLN A 166 -13.08 8.80 1.10
C GLN A 166 -13.05 10.32 1.24
N LEU A 167 -11.89 10.89 1.52
CA LEU A 167 -11.69 12.34 1.67
C LEU A 167 -11.82 13.07 0.33
N THR A 168 -11.31 12.49 -0.77
CA THR A 168 -11.45 13.06 -2.12
C THR A 168 -12.91 13.07 -2.57
N LEU A 169 -13.64 11.98 -2.30
CA LEU A 169 -15.09 11.93 -2.54
C LEU A 169 -15.83 12.99 -1.72
N ALA A 170 -15.51 13.11 -0.42
CA ALA A 170 -16.09 14.12 0.45
C ALA A 170 -15.80 15.55 -0.02
N GLU A 171 -14.58 15.84 -0.49
CA GLU A 171 -14.18 17.16 -1.00
C GLU A 171 -14.97 17.54 -2.25
N HIS A 172 -15.01 16.66 -3.26
CA HIS A 172 -15.81 16.86 -4.47
C HIS A 172 -17.30 17.08 -4.14
N MET A 173 -17.80 16.37 -3.13
CA MET A 173 -19.18 16.48 -2.70
C MET A 173 -19.49 17.76 -1.92
N SER A 174 -18.58 18.22 -1.05
CA SER A 174 -18.73 19.50 -0.36
C SER A 174 -18.86 20.64 -1.37
N GLN A 175 -18.01 20.64 -2.40
CA GLN A 175 -18.04 21.64 -3.47
C GLN A 175 -19.36 21.58 -4.27
N ASN A 176 -19.87 20.38 -4.59
CA ASN A 176 -21.12 20.20 -5.31
C ASN A 176 -22.37 20.52 -4.47
N SER A 177 -22.38 20.18 -3.18
CA SER A 177 -23.54 20.46 -2.31
C SER A 177 -23.77 21.96 -2.12
N GLN A 178 -22.70 22.75 -2.01
CA GLN A 178 -22.77 24.21 -1.91
C GLN A 178 -23.31 24.84 -3.21
N SER A 179 -22.89 24.34 -4.38
CA SER A 179 -23.42 24.83 -5.65
C SER A 179 -24.90 24.47 -5.82
N LEU A 180 -25.29 23.23 -5.50
CA LEU A 180 -26.67 22.75 -5.66
C LEU A 180 -27.65 23.35 -4.64
N ALA A 181 -27.21 23.67 -3.42
CA ALA A 181 -28.04 24.32 -2.41
C ALA A 181 -28.41 25.77 -2.79
N SER A 182 -27.55 26.45 -3.56
CA SER A 182 -27.78 27.80 -4.08
C SER A 182 -28.61 27.84 -5.37
N MET A 183 -28.92 26.68 -5.96
CA MET A 183 -29.50 26.59 -7.29
C MET A 183 -31.03 26.57 -7.28
N ASN A 184 -31.60 27.60 -7.92
CA ASN A 184 -33.01 27.62 -8.27
C ASN A 184 -33.23 26.67 -9.47
N ALA A 185 -34.04 25.63 -9.30
CA ALA A 185 -34.13 24.49 -10.22
C ALA A 185 -34.52 24.87 -11.66
N SER A 186 -35.22 25.99 -11.86
CA SER A 186 -35.60 26.52 -13.18
C SER A 186 -34.51 27.36 -13.86
N LEU A 187 -33.58 27.96 -13.11
CA LEU A 187 -32.58 28.91 -13.63
C LEU A 187 -31.20 28.28 -13.91
N SER A 188 -30.99 27.03 -13.49
CA SER A 188 -29.65 26.41 -13.43
C SER A 188 -29.60 24.99 -14.03
N ALA A 189 -30.43 24.71 -15.06
CA ALA A 189 -30.55 23.38 -15.67
C ALA A 189 -29.21 22.79 -16.16
N ARG A 190 -28.29 23.64 -16.64
CA ARG A 190 -26.96 23.22 -17.09
C ARG A 190 -26.09 22.70 -15.95
N ASP A 191 -26.21 23.29 -14.78
CA ASP A 191 -25.42 22.89 -13.62
C ASP A 191 -25.99 21.64 -12.96
N TRP A 192 -27.32 21.47 -12.94
CA TRP A 192 -27.95 20.19 -12.56
C TRP A 192 -27.54 19.04 -13.50
N THR A 193 -27.37 19.33 -14.79
CA THR A 193 -26.89 18.33 -15.76
C THR A 193 -25.42 17.97 -15.51
N ASN A 194 -24.58 18.94 -15.15
CA ASN A 194 -23.19 18.68 -14.76
C ASN A 194 -23.12 17.87 -13.47
N ALA A 195 -23.92 18.22 -12.46
CA ALA A 195 -24.02 17.46 -11.21
C ALA A 195 -24.47 16.01 -11.44
N ALA A 196 -25.46 15.79 -12.31
CA ALA A 196 -25.89 14.44 -12.71
C ALA A 196 -24.76 13.63 -13.37
N ARG A 197 -23.98 14.27 -14.25
CA ARG A 197 -22.84 13.65 -14.91
C ARG A 197 -21.75 13.28 -13.90
N THR A 198 -21.39 14.20 -13.01
CA THR A 198 -20.40 13.94 -11.96
C THR A 198 -20.86 12.84 -11.01
N ALA A 199 -22.12 12.85 -10.57
CA ALA A 199 -22.69 11.79 -9.76
C ALA A 199 -22.61 10.43 -10.47
N SER A 200 -22.96 10.37 -11.76
CA SER A 200 -22.86 9.14 -12.57
C SER A 200 -21.42 8.63 -12.75
N THR A 201 -20.45 9.53 -12.92
CA THR A 201 -19.03 9.16 -12.97
C THR A 201 -18.58 8.58 -11.63
N ILE A 202 -18.91 9.25 -10.52
CA ILE A 202 -18.63 8.79 -9.16
C ILE A 202 -19.29 7.43 -8.88
N THR A 203 -20.55 7.20 -9.30
CA THR A 203 -21.21 5.89 -9.18
C THR A 203 -20.46 4.80 -9.93
N THR A 204 -19.92 5.12 -11.11
CA THR A 204 -19.19 4.16 -11.95
C THR A 204 -17.84 3.82 -11.32
N ASP A 205 -17.13 4.82 -10.81
CA ASP A 205 -15.87 4.67 -10.07
C ASP A 205 -16.08 3.93 -8.75
N LEU A 206 -17.20 4.15 -8.06
CA LEU A 206 -17.58 3.39 -6.86
C LEU A 206 -17.92 1.94 -7.19
N LYS A 207 -18.68 1.68 -8.26
CA LYS A 207 -19.05 0.32 -8.70
C LYS A 207 -17.83 -0.52 -9.06
N SER A 208 -16.77 0.09 -9.61
CA SER A 208 -15.52 -0.62 -9.90
C SER A 208 -14.76 -1.01 -8.62
N GLN A 209 -14.98 -0.29 -7.52
CA GLN A 209 -14.41 -0.61 -6.20
C GLN A 209 -15.33 -1.44 -5.29
N GLN A 210 -16.59 -1.62 -5.69
CA GLN A 210 -17.64 -2.29 -4.92
C GLN A 210 -17.87 -3.75 -5.29
N SER A 211 -16.90 -4.52 -5.77
CA SER A 211 -17.09 -5.98 -5.92
C SER A 211 -17.28 -6.62 -4.53
N PRO A 212 -18.52 -6.84 -4.04
CA PRO A 212 -18.78 -6.87 -2.60
C PRO A 212 -18.99 -8.29 -2.07
N SER A 213 -18.83 -9.32 -2.91
CA SER A 213 -19.04 -10.71 -2.49
C SER A 213 -17.75 -11.46 -2.15
N GLY A 214 -16.58 -10.85 -2.30
CA GLY A 214 -15.32 -11.55 -2.04
C GLY A 214 -14.09 -10.69 -1.79
N ASP A 215 -14.20 -9.36 -1.77
CA ASP A 215 -13.03 -8.50 -1.61
C ASP A 215 -12.99 -7.87 -0.19
N PRO A 216 -12.21 -8.46 0.76
CA PRO A 216 -12.01 -7.91 2.09
C PRO A 216 -11.24 -6.58 2.08
N GLU A 217 -10.85 -6.06 0.90
CA GLU A 217 -10.10 -4.82 0.71
C GLU A 217 -10.98 -3.58 0.47
N ALA A 218 -12.31 -3.73 0.37
CA ALA A 218 -13.22 -2.60 0.16
C ALA A 218 -13.40 -1.75 1.45
N LEU A 219 -12.52 -0.78 1.64
CA LEU A 219 -12.55 0.18 2.76
C LEU A 219 -13.41 1.43 2.47
N LEU A 220 -14.28 1.38 1.47
CA LEU A 220 -15.28 2.42 1.22
C LEU A 220 -16.51 2.18 2.10
N ASP A 221 -16.96 3.22 2.81
CA ASP A 221 -18.22 3.14 3.54
C ASP A 221 -19.38 2.87 2.54
N PRO A 222 -20.09 1.72 2.65
CA PRO A 222 -21.17 1.36 1.74
C PRO A 222 -22.34 2.36 1.74
N LEU A 223 -22.40 3.27 2.71
CA LEU A 223 -23.37 4.35 2.76
C LEU A 223 -23.07 5.47 1.73
N TRP A 224 -21.84 5.58 1.20
CA TRP A 224 -21.51 6.48 0.10
C TRP A 224 -22.35 6.19 -1.15
N THR A 225 -22.54 4.92 -1.49
CA THR A 225 -23.31 4.54 -2.69
C THR A 225 -24.78 4.96 -2.58
N LYS A 226 -25.39 4.78 -1.40
CA LYS A 226 -26.79 5.18 -1.17
C LYS A 226 -26.98 6.69 -1.30
N TRP A 227 -26.02 7.47 -0.82
CA TRP A 227 -26.05 8.91 -0.95
C TRP A 227 -25.85 9.35 -2.41
N VAL A 228 -24.90 8.75 -3.13
CA VAL A 228 -24.64 9.05 -4.54
C VAL A 228 -25.87 8.72 -5.40
N ASP A 229 -26.53 7.59 -5.14
CA ASP A 229 -27.79 7.23 -5.80
C ASP A 229 -28.90 8.25 -5.53
N ALA A 230 -29.01 8.74 -4.29
CA ALA A 230 -29.97 9.79 -3.93
C ALA A 230 -29.65 11.13 -4.62
N MET A 231 -28.37 11.49 -4.73
CA MET A 231 -27.91 12.70 -5.45
C MET A 231 -28.26 12.62 -6.93
N LEU A 232 -28.03 11.46 -7.56
CA LEU A 232 -28.43 11.21 -8.94
C LEU A 232 -29.94 11.38 -9.09
N GLY A 233 -30.75 10.84 -8.18
CA GLY A 233 -32.20 11.05 -8.14
C GLY A 233 -32.63 12.52 -8.09
N VAL A 234 -32.00 13.33 -7.23
CA VAL A 234 -32.25 14.78 -7.15
C VAL A 234 -31.91 15.47 -8.47
N SER A 235 -30.76 15.15 -9.06
CA SER A 235 -30.31 15.77 -10.30
C SER A 235 -31.23 15.48 -11.49
N ILE A 236 -31.72 14.23 -11.60
CA ILE A 236 -32.70 13.81 -12.62
C ILE A 236 -34.04 14.53 -12.41
N ALA A 237 -34.54 14.57 -11.17
CA ALA A 237 -35.80 15.25 -10.86
C ALA A 237 -35.72 16.76 -11.12
N ALA A 238 -34.58 17.39 -10.82
CA ALA A 238 -34.34 18.81 -11.10
C ALA A 238 -34.32 19.09 -12.61
N GLN A 239 -33.68 18.21 -13.40
CA GLN A 239 -33.69 18.32 -14.86
C GLN A 239 -35.11 18.22 -15.42
N GLN A 240 -35.89 17.23 -14.97
CA GLN A 240 -37.29 17.08 -15.40
C GLN A 240 -38.15 18.28 -15.01
N TYR A 241 -37.92 18.87 -13.83
CA TYR A 241 -38.61 20.07 -13.38
C TYR A 241 -38.29 21.26 -14.30
N SER A 242 -37.01 21.45 -14.62
CA SER A 242 -36.57 22.53 -15.51
C SER A 242 -37.18 22.43 -16.91
N LEU A 243 -37.29 21.21 -17.46
CA LEU A 243 -37.91 20.94 -18.75
C LEU A 243 -39.43 21.22 -18.73
N ALA A 244 -40.14 20.72 -17.70
CA ALA A 244 -41.58 20.95 -17.55
C ALA A 244 -41.90 22.44 -17.33
N SER A 245 -41.06 23.15 -16.58
CA SER A 245 -41.12 24.60 -16.38
C SER A 245 -40.88 25.35 -17.69
N ALA A 246 -39.87 24.98 -18.47
CA ALA A 246 -39.56 25.63 -19.75
C ALA A 246 -40.65 25.37 -20.80
N ALA A 247 -41.34 24.22 -20.72
CA ALA A 247 -42.47 23.87 -21.58
C ALA A 247 -43.81 24.53 -21.18
N ASN A 248 -43.83 25.40 -20.16
CA ASN A 248 -45.05 26.01 -19.59
C ASN A 248 -46.12 25.01 -19.11
N GLN A 249 -45.72 23.78 -18.76
CA GLN A 249 -46.63 22.74 -18.29
C GLN A 249 -46.80 22.84 -16.78
N ALA A 250 -47.59 23.81 -16.31
CA ALA A 250 -47.71 24.13 -14.88
C ALA A 250 -48.09 22.93 -13.99
N GLN A 251 -49.07 22.10 -14.41
CA GLN A 251 -49.47 20.92 -13.64
C GLN A 251 -48.37 19.86 -13.55
N GLN A 252 -47.65 19.63 -14.66
CA GLN A 252 -46.55 18.66 -14.71
C GLN A 252 -45.34 19.16 -13.93
N ALA A 253 -45.01 20.45 -14.02
CA ALA A 253 -43.96 21.07 -13.21
C ALA A 253 -44.29 20.98 -11.71
N GLN A 254 -45.55 21.15 -11.31
CA GLN A 254 -45.96 21.04 -9.91
C GLN A 254 -45.87 19.60 -9.38
N GLN A 255 -46.17 18.60 -10.22
CA GLN A 255 -45.99 17.18 -9.87
C GLN A 255 -44.50 16.83 -9.75
N VAL A 256 -43.68 17.22 -10.71
CA VAL A 256 -42.22 16.98 -10.67
C VAL A 256 -41.56 17.77 -9.54
N GLY A 257 -42.08 18.94 -9.18
CA GLY A 257 -41.64 19.72 -8.03
C GLY A 257 -41.82 18.97 -6.71
N ARG A 258 -42.91 18.21 -6.55
CA ARG A 258 -43.09 17.32 -5.38
C ARG A 258 -42.10 16.16 -5.39
N THR A 259 -41.79 15.59 -6.56
CA THR A 259 -40.77 14.54 -6.71
C THR A 259 -39.36 15.07 -6.41
N LEU A 260 -39.06 16.31 -6.80
CA LEU A 260 -37.79 16.96 -6.48
C LEU A 260 -37.67 17.20 -4.97
N ALA A 261 -38.74 17.65 -4.32
CA ALA A 261 -38.76 17.82 -2.87
C ALA A 261 -38.53 16.49 -2.14
N SER A 262 -39.24 15.41 -2.52
CA SER A 262 -39.03 14.10 -1.90
C SER A 262 -37.63 13.52 -2.17
N ALA A 263 -37.06 13.74 -3.36
CA ALA A 263 -35.68 13.36 -3.66
C ALA A 263 -34.67 14.13 -2.79
N ARG A 264 -34.91 15.42 -2.53
CA ARG A 264 -34.09 16.24 -1.61
C ARG A 264 -34.19 15.74 -0.18
N ASP A 265 -35.38 15.34 0.27
CA ASP A 265 -35.57 14.73 1.59
C ASP A 265 -34.84 13.38 1.69
N GLN A 266 -34.86 12.56 0.64
CA GLN A 266 -34.10 11.30 0.57
C GLN A 266 -32.58 11.52 0.57
N LEU A 267 -32.09 12.57 -0.10
CA LEU A 267 -30.68 12.97 -0.05
C LEU A 267 -30.27 13.38 1.37
N ALA A 268 -31.08 14.20 2.04
CA ALA A 268 -30.82 14.59 3.43
C ALA A 268 -30.89 13.39 4.39
N ALA A 269 -31.85 12.49 4.20
CA ALA A 269 -32.00 11.27 5.01
C ALA A 269 -30.85 10.28 4.81
N SER A 270 -30.39 10.07 3.57
CA SER A 270 -29.24 9.21 3.27
C SER A 270 -27.94 9.79 3.82
N PHE A 271 -27.78 11.12 3.79
CA PHE A 271 -26.65 11.81 4.42
C PHE A 271 -26.65 11.64 5.94
N ALA A 272 -27.78 11.87 6.61
CA ALA A 272 -27.93 11.67 8.05
C ALA A 272 -27.73 10.20 8.44
N ALA A 273 -28.23 9.25 7.65
CA ALA A 273 -28.00 7.82 7.85
C ALA A 273 -26.51 7.45 7.70
N GLY A 274 -25.80 8.09 6.76
CA GLY A 274 -24.35 8.02 6.60
C GLY A 274 -23.62 8.46 7.85
N GLN A 275 -23.90 9.66 8.36
CA GLN A 275 -23.28 10.18 9.58
C GLN A 275 -23.56 9.30 10.80
N ASN A 276 -24.79 8.85 10.97
CA ASN A 276 -25.17 8.01 12.11
C ASN A 276 -24.60 6.58 12.02
N GLY A 277 -24.33 6.09 10.80
CA GLY A 277 -23.77 4.76 10.54
C GLY A 277 -22.24 4.70 10.53
N ALA A 278 -21.56 5.83 10.34
CA ALA A 278 -20.11 5.93 10.16
C ALA A 278 -19.32 5.28 11.32
N ALA A 279 -19.69 5.59 12.56
CA ALA A 279 -19.03 5.04 13.75
C ALA A 279 -19.18 3.51 13.84
N ALA A 280 -20.37 2.98 13.54
CA ALA A 280 -20.64 1.55 13.56
C ALA A 280 -19.90 0.81 12.42
N TRP A 281 -19.85 1.41 11.23
CA TRP A 281 -19.07 0.89 10.10
C TRP A 281 -17.57 0.89 10.42
N HIS A 282 -17.05 1.99 10.98
CA HIS A 282 -15.65 2.11 11.38
C HIS A 282 -15.28 1.04 12.42
N ALA A 283 -16.09 0.89 13.47
CA ALA A 283 -15.86 -0.10 14.52
C ALA A 283 -15.85 -1.54 13.97
N LYS A 284 -16.67 -1.84 12.95
CA LYS A 284 -16.77 -3.18 12.39
C LYS A 284 -15.71 -3.48 11.31
N THR A 285 -15.32 -2.49 10.54
CA THR A 285 -14.53 -2.68 9.31
C THR A 285 -13.10 -2.17 9.44
N VAL A 286 -12.92 -0.97 10.01
CA VAL A 286 -11.62 -0.29 10.05
C VAL A 286 -10.86 -0.58 11.34
N GLN A 287 -11.55 -0.56 12.49
CA GLN A 287 -10.91 -0.77 13.80
C GLN A 287 -10.13 -2.09 13.91
N PRO A 288 -10.62 -3.25 13.44
CA PRO A 288 -9.85 -4.49 13.51
C PRO A 288 -8.54 -4.44 12.70
N ILE A 289 -8.51 -3.65 11.63
CA ILE A 289 -7.34 -3.46 10.77
C ILE A 289 -6.35 -2.53 11.49
N LEU A 290 -6.82 -1.44 12.10
CA LEU A 290 -5.99 -0.56 12.93
C LEU A 290 -5.37 -1.33 14.11
N ASP A 291 -6.14 -2.17 14.78
CA ASP A 291 -5.65 -3.01 15.88
C ASP A 291 -4.59 -4.01 15.39
N THR A 292 -4.74 -4.51 14.16
CA THR A 292 -3.74 -5.36 13.50
C THR A 292 -2.47 -4.58 13.22
N VAL A 293 -2.55 -3.38 12.64
CA VAL A 293 -1.38 -2.52 12.39
C VAL A 293 -0.64 -2.24 13.71
N ALA A 294 -1.35 -1.83 14.76
CA ALA A 294 -0.73 -1.55 16.06
C ALA A 294 -0.02 -2.78 16.65
N ARG A 295 -0.61 -3.97 16.52
CA ARG A 295 -0.01 -5.23 16.97
C ARG A 295 1.25 -5.58 16.20
N GLU A 296 1.20 -5.47 14.87
CA GLU A 296 2.34 -5.77 13.99
C GLU A 296 3.47 -4.74 14.17
N THR A 297 3.16 -3.45 14.36
CA THR A 297 4.15 -2.43 14.71
C THR A 297 4.83 -2.74 16.04
N THR A 298 4.07 -3.18 17.05
CA THR A 298 4.64 -3.58 18.35
C THR A 298 5.53 -4.81 18.22
N ALA A 299 5.12 -5.81 17.42
CA ALA A 299 5.91 -7.01 17.17
C ALA A 299 7.19 -6.73 16.37
N GLY A 300 7.16 -5.78 15.43
CA GLY A 300 8.33 -5.39 14.64
C GLY A 300 9.30 -4.43 15.33
N SER A 301 8.91 -3.86 16.47
CA SER A 301 9.74 -2.97 17.29
C SER A 301 10.41 -3.68 18.47
N ALA A 302 10.00 -4.92 18.77
CA ALA A 302 10.69 -5.82 19.69
C ALA A 302 12.01 -6.34 19.09
#